data_AF-A0A839SXM1-F1
#
_entry.id   AF-A0A839SXM1-F1
#
_cell.length_a   1.000
_cell.length_b   1.000
_cell.length_c   1.000
_cell.angle_alpha   90.00
_cell.angle_beta   90.00
_cell.angle_gamma   90.00
#
_symmetry.space_group_name_H-M   'P 1'
#
loop_
_entity.id
_entity.type
_entity.pdbx_description
1 polymer ?
#
loop_
_entity_poly.entity_id
_entity_poly.type
_entity_poly.pdbx_seq_one_letter_code
_entity_poly.pdbx_strand_id
1 'polypeptide(L)' 'MSSLAKTMMILTVAAPLAACGNTQGERALSGAGIGAGTGAVAGALTGGSVLGGAVLGGAAGAAVGALTDEDQINLDHHHH' A
#
# COMPACT_ATOMS: atom_id res chain seq x y z
N MET A 1 -4.46 -7.50 -26.53
CA MET A 1 -5.41 -7.02 -25.51
C MET A 1 -5.36 -7.89 -24.25
N SER A 2 -5.46 -9.21 -24.39
CA SER A 2 -5.43 -10.17 -23.26
C SER A 2 -4.10 -10.27 -22.51
N SER A 3 -2.95 -10.20 -23.19
CA SER A 3 -1.64 -10.23 -22.52
C SER A 3 -1.36 -8.99 -21.65
N LEU A 4 -1.92 -7.83 -21.99
CA LEU A 4 -1.68 -6.58 -21.26
C LEU A 4 -2.39 -6.59 -19.89
N ALA A 5 -3.61 -7.13 -19.84
CA ALA A 5 -4.35 -7.32 -18.59
C ALA A 5 -3.67 -8.34 -17.66
N LYS A 6 -3.10 -9.41 -18.22
CA LYS A 6 -2.39 -10.44 -17.46
C LYS A 6 -1.11 -9.90 -16.82
N THR A 7 -0.38 -9.04 -17.53
CA THR A 7 0.81 -8.34 -16.98
C THR A 7 0.44 -7.34 -15.88
N MET A 8 -0.66 -6.57 -16.02
CA MET A 8 -1.15 -5.66 -14.99
C MET A 8 -1.57 -6.39 -13.70
N MET A 9 -2.21 -7.56 -13.83
CA MET A 9 -2.62 -8.36 -12.67
C MET A 9 -1.43 -9.00 -11.95
N ILE A 10 -0.40 -9.42 -12.68
CA ILE A 10 0.86 -9.91 -12.11
C ILE A 10 1.63 -8.77 -11.42
N LEU A 11 1.65 -7.58 -12.00
CA LEU A 11 2.36 -6.43 -11.43
C LEU A 11 1.70 -5.92 -10.14
N THR A 12 0.37 -5.95 -10.06
CA THR A 12 -0.38 -5.56 -8.86
C THR A 12 -0.22 -6.55 -7.70
N VAL A 13 -0.04 -7.84 -7.99
CA VAL A 13 0.25 -8.89 -6.99
C VAL A 13 1.73 -8.94 -6.61
N ALA A 14 2.65 -8.58 -7.52
CA ALA A 14 4.08 -8.56 -7.25
C ALA A 14 4.58 -7.26 -6.59
N ALA A 15 3.91 -6.12 -6.81
CA ALA A 15 4.22 -4.84 -6.17
C ALA A 15 4.24 -4.90 -4.63
N PRO A 16 3.32 -5.61 -3.93
CA PRO A 16 3.41 -5.75 -2.48
C PRO A 16 4.61 -6.60 -2.02
N LEU A 17 5.14 -7.51 -2.85
CA LEU A 17 6.38 -8.22 -2.55
C LEU A 17 7.61 -7.29 -2.61
N ALA A 18 7.60 -6.27 -3.49
CA ALA A 18 8.62 -5.22 -3.53
C ALA A 18 8.41 -4.13 -2.46
N ALA A 19 7.17 -3.96 -1.99
CA ALA A 19 6.85 -3.19 -0.79
C ALA A 19 7.24 -3.92 0.51
N CYS A 20 7.87 -5.10 0.43
CA CYS A 20 8.72 -5.62 1.50
C CYS A 20 10.00 -4.76 1.61
N GLY A 21 9.82 -3.43 1.72
CA GLY A 21 10.89 -2.46 1.87
C GLY A 21 11.68 -2.78 3.13
N ASN A 22 12.97 -2.48 3.08
CA ASN A 22 13.92 -2.77 4.14
C ASN A 22 13.62 -1.99 5.45
N THR A 23 12.72 -0.99 5.41
CA THR A 23 12.34 -0.17 6.56
C THR A 23 10.83 0.13 6.62
N GLN A 24 10.30 0.30 7.84
CA GLN A 24 8.89 0.60 8.14
C GLN A 24 8.38 1.87 7.40
N GLY A 25 9.23 2.89 7.26
CA GLY A 25 8.86 4.15 6.62
C GLY A 25 8.57 4.01 5.12
N GLU A 26 9.34 3.18 4.41
CA GLU A 26 9.11 2.93 2.98
C GLU A 26 7.82 2.15 2.73
N ARG A 27 7.44 1.28 3.67
CA ARG A 27 6.18 0.52 3.62
C ARG A 27 4.97 1.40 3.89
N ALA A 28 5.04 2.22 4.94
CA ALA A 28 4.01 3.20 5.24
C ALA A 28 3.84 4.21 4.10
N LEU A 29 4.94 4.70 3.52
CA LEU A 29 4.90 5.66 2.41
C LEU A 29 4.36 5.04 1.11
N SER A 30 4.74 3.80 0.82
CA SER A 30 4.21 3.04 -0.33
C SER A 30 2.72 2.73 -0.15
N GLY A 31 2.30 2.28 1.03
CA GLY A 31 0.90 2.07 1.39
C GLY A 31 0.08 3.36 1.32
N ALA A 32 0.66 4.49 1.75
CA ALA A 32 0.04 5.81 1.62
C ALA A 32 -0.16 6.22 0.16
N GLY A 33 0.85 6.03 -0.69
CA GLY A 33 0.78 6.37 -2.11
C GLY A 33 -0.25 5.52 -2.87
N ILE A 34 -0.23 4.21 -2.64
CA ILE A 34 -1.17 3.28 -3.30
C ILE A 34 -2.59 3.50 -2.78
N GLY A 35 -2.77 3.67 -1.46
CA GLY A 35 -4.05 3.95 -0.84
C GLY A 35 -4.62 5.30 -1.27
N ALA A 36 -3.79 6.33 -1.45
CA ALA A 36 -4.22 7.62 -1.96
C ALA A 36 -4.63 7.54 -3.44
N GLY A 37 -3.86 6.82 -4.27
CA GLY A 37 -4.20 6.63 -5.68
C GLY A 37 -5.50 5.85 -5.86
N THR A 38 -5.64 4.72 -5.17
CA THR A 38 -6.87 3.90 -5.22
C THR A 38 -8.06 4.63 -4.60
N GLY A 39 -7.88 5.31 -3.47
CA GLY A 39 -8.91 6.11 -2.83
C GLY A 39 -9.37 7.31 -3.67
N ALA A 40 -8.46 7.96 -4.39
CA ALA A 40 -8.78 9.03 -5.34
C ALA A 40 -9.64 8.51 -6.49
N VAL A 41 -9.22 7.40 -7.11
CA VAL A 41 -9.94 6.76 -8.22
C VAL A 41 -11.30 6.26 -7.75
N ALA A 42 -11.36 5.58 -6.61
CA ALA A 42 -12.61 5.11 -6.02
C ALA A 42 -13.55 6.28 -5.71
N GLY A 43 -13.05 7.34 -5.08
CA GLY A 43 -13.84 8.56 -4.80
C GLY A 43 -14.36 9.21 -6.07
N ALA A 44 -13.55 9.29 -7.13
CA ALA A 44 -13.97 9.78 -8.43
C ALA A 44 -15.08 8.91 -9.06
N LEU A 45 -14.95 7.58 -8.97
CA LEU A 45 -15.90 6.62 -9.54
C LEU A 45 -17.22 6.56 -8.78
N THR A 46 -17.21 6.74 -7.46
CA THR A 46 -18.42 6.73 -6.63
C THR A 46 -19.14 8.08 -6.60
N GLY A 47 -18.65 9.09 -7.34
CA GLY A 47 -19.20 10.46 -7.34
C GLY A 47 -18.89 11.25 -6.06
N GLY A 48 -17.94 10.77 -5.24
CA GLY A 48 -17.47 11.44 -4.04
C GLY A 48 -16.30 12.39 -4.33
N SER A 49 -15.75 13.03 -3.29
CA SER A 49 -14.57 13.87 -3.43
C SER A 49 -13.32 13.03 -3.69
N VAL A 50 -12.71 13.21 -4.86
CA VAL A 50 -11.40 12.63 -5.22
C VAL A 50 -10.36 12.91 -4.15
N LEU A 51 -10.28 14.15 -3.68
CA LEU A 51 -9.33 14.56 -2.65
C LEU A 51 -9.66 13.91 -1.30
N GLY A 52 -10.94 13.78 -0.97
CA GLY A 52 -11.39 13.11 0.24
C GLY A 52 -11.04 11.63 0.23
N GLY A 53 -11.31 10.94 -0.88
CA GLY A 53 -10.94 9.54 -1.09
C GLY A 53 -9.42 9.33 -1.10
N ALA A 54 -8.65 10.25 -1.68
CA ALA A 54 -7.19 10.21 -1.67
C ALA A 54 -6.62 10.36 -0.26
N VAL A 55 -7.12 11.31 0.51
CA VAL A 55 -6.66 11.52 1.89
C VAL A 55 -7.06 10.36 2.78
N LEU A 56 -8.31 9.86 2.68
CA LEU A 56 -8.77 8.73 3.47
C LEU A 56 -8.00 7.45 3.12
N GLY A 57 -7.88 7.16 1.83
CA GLY A 57 -7.18 5.98 1.33
C GLY A 57 -5.69 6.04 1.62
N GLY A 58 -5.08 7.23 1.51
CA GLY A 58 -3.67 7.43 1.84
C GLY A 58 -3.41 7.31 3.34
N ALA A 59 -4.26 7.89 4.19
CA ALA A 59 -4.15 7.73 5.64
C ALA A 59 -4.37 6.28 6.09
N ALA A 60 -5.39 5.61 5.54
CA ALA A 60 -5.65 4.20 5.83
C ALA A 60 -4.52 3.29 5.33
N GLY A 61 -4.01 3.52 4.11
CA GLY A 61 -2.89 2.77 3.55
C GLY A 61 -1.57 3.01 4.28
N ALA A 62 -1.33 4.23 4.76
CA ALA A 62 -0.20 4.57 5.63
C ALA A 62 -0.32 3.87 6.99
N ALA A 63 -1.50 3.92 7.61
CA ALA A 63 -1.77 3.26 8.88
C ALA A 63 -1.58 1.75 8.76
N VAL A 64 -2.15 1.12 7.74
CA VAL A 64 -1.94 -0.32 7.49
C VAL A 64 -0.46 -0.63 7.23
N GLY A 65 0.23 0.20 6.44
CA GLY A 65 1.66 0.04 6.17
C GLY A 65 2.57 0.23 7.40
N ALA A 66 2.15 1.05 8.36
CA ALA A 66 2.83 1.23 9.65
C ALA A 66 2.48 0.10 10.64
N LEU A 67 1.21 -0.25 10.75
CA LEU A 67 0.69 -1.33 11.62
C LEU A 67 1.22 -2.72 11.20
N THR A 68 1.53 -2.92 9.91
CA THR A 68 2.02 -4.21 9.38
C THR A 68 3.45 -4.55 9.82
N ASP A 69 4.17 -3.66 10.52
CA ASP A 69 5.54 -3.91 10.98
C ASP A 69 5.68 -3.96 12.52
N GLU A 70 4.62 -3.69 13.28
CA GLU A 70 4.75 -3.59 14.76
C GLU A 70 4.95 -4.96 15.46
N ASP A 71 4.57 -6.07 14.79
CA ASP A 71 4.68 -7.43 15.36
C ASP A 71 5.84 -8.28 14.78
N GLN A 72 6.58 -7.81 13.78
CA GLN A 72 7.67 -8.60 13.13
C GLN A 72 9.08 -8.02 13.29
N ILE A 73 9.23 -6.79 13.79
CA ILE A 73 10.55 -6.19 14.08
C ILE A 73 10.79 -5.97 15.57
N ASN A 74 10.60 -7.03 16.35
CA ASN A 74 11.38 -7.22 17.57
C ASN A 74 12.14 -8.55 17.49
N LEU A 75 13.19 -8.56 16.66
CA LEU A 75 14.27 -9.55 16.70
C LEU A 75 15.35 -9.17 17.76
N ASP A 76 15.02 -8.36 18.77
CA ASP A 76 15.92 -8.07 19.90
C ASP A 76 15.88 -9.16 20.99
N HIS A 77 15.75 -10.44 20.61
CA HIS A 77 15.89 -11.52 21.56
C HIS A 77 16.53 -12.78 20.95
N HIS A 78 17.83 -12.94 21.24
CA HIS A 78 18.55 -14.20 21.38
C HIS A 78 18.48 -15.20 20.20
N HIS A 79 19.61 -15.43 19.53
CA HIS A 79 20.33 -16.73 19.52
C HIS A 79 21.50 -16.69 18.51
N HIS A 80 22.72 -16.77 19.05
CA HIS A 80 24.02 -17.14 18.45
C HIS A 80 24.46 -16.55 17.10
#